data_AF-A0A2S7NXG4-F1
#
_entry.id   AF-A0A2S7NXG4-F1
#
_cell.length_a   1.000
_cell.length_b   1.000
_cell.length_c   1.000
_cell.angle_alpha   90.00
_cell.angle_beta   90.00
_cell.angle_gamma   90.00
#
_symmetry.space_group_name_H-M   'P 1'
#
loop_
_entity.id
_entity.type
_entity.pdbx_description
1 polymer ?
#
loop_
_entity_poly.entity_id
_entity_poly.type
_entity_poly.pdbx_seq_one_letter_code
_entity_poly.pdbx_strand_id
1 'polypeptide(L)'
;MTHTNGVNGSSTRRPLQDGIYAPTMTFFNPETEDLDIPSIKKHAVRLAEAGLVGLVTMGSNGEAVHLSRDEKAAVTRATREALDEAGFTQIPIIVGATEGSVRGTVSLIKESEAAGGEYVLLLPPSYFRGLMDEESVYNYFTEVADQSPLPIILYNYPGAVADCGD
;
A
#
# COMPACT_ATOMS: atom_id res chain seq x y z
N MET A 1 1.60 7.81 28.54
CA MET A 1 0.41 8.31 27.82
C MET A 1 0.52 7.82 26.40
N THR A 2 -0.19 6.75 26.05
CA THR A 2 -0.24 6.21 24.70
C THR A 2 -1.19 7.07 23.90
N HIS A 3 -0.66 7.89 22.98
CA HIS A 3 -1.48 8.63 22.03
C HIS A 3 -1.97 7.65 20.97
N THR A 4 -3.27 7.37 20.95
CA THR A 4 -3.92 6.65 19.87
C THR A 4 -4.33 7.65 18.79
N ASN A 5 -3.67 7.60 17.63
CA ASN A 5 -4.13 8.30 16.44
C ASN A 5 -5.48 7.70 15.99
N GLY A 6 -6.37 8.58 15.52
CA GLY A 6 -7.80 8.32 15.30
C GLY A 6 -8.11 7.02 14.56
N VAL A 7 -8.98 6.22 15.16
CA VAL A 7 -9.56 5.01 14.56
C VAL A 7 -10.95 5.37 14.02
N ASN A 8 -11.01 5.83 12.78
CA ASN A 8 -12.24 5.75 12.00
C ASN A 8 -12.30 4.32 11.41
N GLY A 9 -13.08 3.44 12.02
CA GLY A 9 -13.39 2.11 11.48
C GLY A 9 -13.06 0.94 12.42
N SER A 10 -14.12 0.25 12.84
CA SER A 10 -14.17 -0.91 13.73
C SER A 10 -13.64 -2.22 13.09
N SER A 11 -12.41 -2.23 12.59
CA SER A 11 -11.69 -3.48 12.33
C SER A 11 -10.54 -3.59 13.33
N THR A 12 -10.38 -4.76 13.95
CA THR A 12 -9.20 -5.09 14.75
C THR A 12 -7.99 -5.19 13.82
N ARG A 13 -7.38 -4.04 13.51
CA ARG A 13 -6.18 -3.96 12.64
C ARG A 13 -4.99 -4.60 13.33
N ARG A 14 -4.13 -5.28 12.57
CA ARG A 14 -2.85 -5.79 13.08
C ARG A 14 -1.94 -4.58 13.35
N PRO A 15 -1.45 -4.37 14.59
CA PRO A 15 -0.56 -3.26 14.85
C PRO A 15 0.77 -3.45 14.09
N LEU A 16 1.35 -2.34 13.64
CA LEU A 16 2.73 -2.37 13.16
C LEU A 16 3.66 -2.78 14.31
N GLN A 17 4.61 -3.67 14.04
CA GLN A 17 5.56 -4.22 14.99
C GLN A 17 6.98 -3.78 14.61
N ASP A 18 7.87 -3.73 15.59
CA ASP A 18 9.28 -3.49 15.33
C ASP A 18 9.87 -4.65 14.50
N GLY A 19 10.52 -4.32 13.38
CA GLY A 19 11.15 -5.33 12.53
C GLY A 19 11.31 -4.90 11.09
N ILE A 20 11.44 -5.89 10.20
CA ILE A 20 11.69 -5.68 8.78
C ILE A 20 10.38 -5.75 8.00
N TYR A 21 10.11 -4.67 7.26
CA TYR A 21 9.06 -4.57 6.25
C TYR A 21 9.73 -4.58 4.88
N ALA A 22 9.23 -5.40 3.94
CA ALA A 22 9.78 -5.41 2.59
C ALA A 22 8.71 -5.10 1.53
N PRO A 23 9.05 -4.29 0.50
CA PRO A 23 8.25 -4.21 -0.70
C PRO A 23 8.31 -5.53 -1.46
N THR A 24 7.15 -6.04 -1.85
CA THR A 24 7.03 -7.28 -2.63
C THR A 24 7.05 -6.98 -4.12
N MET A 25 7.65 -7.89 -4.89
CA MET A 25 7.57 -7.86 -6.35
C MET A 25 6.20 -8.36 -6.82
N THR A 26 5.76 -7.86 -7.98
CA THR A 26 4.62 -8.43 -8.72
C THR A 26 5.16 -9.37 -9.78
N PHE A 27 4.65 -10.59 -9.84
CA PHE A 27 5.09 -11.60 -10.80
C PHE A 27 4.06 -11.73 -11.92
N PHE A 28 4.55 -11.92 -13.13
CA PHE A 28 3.72 -12.02 -14.34
C PHE A 28 4.08 -13.27 -15.13
N ASN A 29 3.11 -13.78 -15.88
CA ASN A 29 3.32 -14.82 -16.87
C ASN A 29 4.13 -14.23 -18.04
N PRO A 30 5.25 -14.85 -18.45
CA PRO A 30 6.12 -14.31 -19.49
C PRO A 30 5.51 -14.34 -20.91
N GLU A 31 4.44 -15.11 -21.12
CA GLU A 31 3.77 -15.24 -22.42
C GLU A 31 2.50 -14.39 -22.51
N THR A 32 1.71 -14.34 -21.43
CA THR A 32 0.40 -13.65 -21.43
C THR A 32 0.42 -12.28 -20.77
N GLU A 33 1.50 -11.95 -20.04
CA GLU A 33 1.61 -10.75 -19.20
C GLU A 33 0.59 -10.68 -18.05
N ASP A 34 -0.21 -11.72 -17.84
CA ASP A 34 -1.15 -11.80 -16.71
C ASP A 34 -0.41 -12.00 -15.38
N LEU A 35 -1.05 -11.63 -14.27
CA LEU A 35 -0.51 -11.90 -12.92
C LEU A 35 -0.24 -13.40 -12.68
N ASP A 36 0.99 -13.73 -12.28
CA ASP A 36 1.35 -15.04 -11.74
C ASP A 36 1.01 -15.12 -10.24
N ILE A 37 -0.28 -15.31 -9.97
CA ILE A 37 -0.82 -15.43 -8.61
C ILE A 37 -0.12 -16.53 -7.79
N PRO A 38 0.12 -17.75 -8.32
CA PRO A 38 0.89 -18.77 -7.58
C PRO A 38 2.27 -18.29 -7.12
N SER A 39 3.02 -17.60 -7.97
CA SER A 39 4.34 -17.05 -7.60
C SER A 39 4.24 -15.94 -6.57
N ILE A 40 3.24 -15.05 -6.69
CA ILE A 40 2.96 -13.99 -5.69
C ILE A 40 2.69 -14.62 -4.32
N LYS A 41 1.79 -15.61 -4.24
CA LYS A 41 1.47 -16.30 -2.98
C LYS A 41 2.70 -16.97 -2.36
N LYS A 42 3.46 -17.71 -3.17
CA LYS A 42 4.68 -18.40 -2.73
C LYS A 42 5.73 -17.41 -2.20
N HIS A 43 5.91 -16.27 -2.88
CA HIS A 43 6.85 -15.25 -2.47
C HIS A 43 6.44 -14.60 -1.13
N ALA A 44 5.16 -14.28 -0.95
CA ALA A 44 4.65 -13.71 0.29
C ALA A 44 4.90 -14.63 1.51
N VAL A 45 4.59 -15.93 1.37
CA VAL A 45 4.83 -16.92 2.43
C VAL A 45 6.32 -17.06 2.71
N ARG A 46 7.15 -17.13 1.66
CA ARG A 46 8.61 -17.24 1.83
C ARG A 46 9.22 -16.05 2.58
N LEU A 47 8.69 -14.84 2.37
CA LEU A 47 9.10 -13.64 3.09
C LEU A 47 8.64 -13.68 4.55
N ALA A 48 7.40 -14.12 4.80
CA ALA A 48 6.89 -14.30 6.16
C ALA A 48 7.72 -15.32 6.96
N GLU A 49 8.05 -16.47 6.35
CA GLU A 49 8.93 -17.49 6.94
C GLU A 49 10.35 -16.97 7.21
N ALA A 50 10.80 -15.95 6.49
CA ALA A 50 12.09 -15.31 6.72
C ALA A 50 12.11 -14.39 7.95
N GLY A 51 10.97 -14.19 8.62
CA GLY A 51 10.83 -13.34 9.80
C GLY A 51 10.45 -11.90 9.51
N LEU A 52 9.90 -11.59 8.32
CA LEU A 52 9.36 -10.26 8.05
C LEU A 52 8.10 -10.01 8.91
N VAL A 53 8.00 -8.80 9.45
CA VAL A 53 6.89 -8.38 10.32
C VAL A 53 5.81 -7.62 9.58
N GLY A 54 5.95 -7.44 8.26
CA GLY A 54 4.97 -6.82 7.39
C GLY A 54 5.41 -6.82 5.93
N LEU A 55 4.44 -6.81 5.03
CA LEU A 55 4.67 -6.76 3.59
C LEU A 55 4.11 -5.47 3.01
N VAL A 56 4.83 -4.87 2.07
CA VAL A 56 4.38 -3.69 1.32
C VAL A 56 4.06 -4.12 -0.11
N THR A 57 2.77 -4.18 -0.46
CA THR A 57 2.35 -4.41 -1.84
C THR A 57 2.25 -3.08 -2.58
N MET A 58 2.36 -3.13 -3.91
CA MET A 58 2.11 -1.97 -4.77
C MET A 58 3.02 -0.76 -4.50
N GLY A 59 4.25 -1.00 -4.04
CA GLY A 59 5.32 0.00 -4.10
C GLY A 59 5.88 0.15 -5.51
N SER A 60 6.87 1.03 -5.71
CA SER A 60 7.57 1.18 -7.00
C SER A 60 8.17 -0.14 -7.50
N ASN A 61 8.70 -0.97 -6.59
CA ASN A 61 9.22 -2.31 -6.91
C ASN A 61 8.13 -3.34 -7.26
N GLY A 62 6.87 -3.07 -6.92
CA GLY A 62 5.72 -3.90 -7.28
C GLY A 62 5.07 -3.49 -8.60
N GLU A 63 5.72 -2.60 -9.37
CA GLU A 63 5.23 -2.11 -10.67
C GLU A 63 3.82 -1.50 -10.62
N ALA A 64 3.46 -0.88 -9.48
CA ALA A 64 2.11 -0.39 -9.22
C ALA A 64 1.57 0.61 -10.26
N VAL A 65 2.44 1.29 -11.01
CA VAL A 65 2.07 2.23 -12.08
C VAL A 65 1.57 1.53 -13.35
N HIS A 66 1.92 0.25 -13.54
CA HIS A 66 1.53 -0.54 -14.72
C HIS A 66 0.31 -1.43 -14.48
N LEU A 67 -0.07 -1.63 -13.22
CA LEU A 67 -1.22 -2.46 -12.85
C LEU A 67 -2.54 -1.69 -12.95
N SER A 68 -3.54 -2.35 -13.52
CA SER A 68 -4.94 -1.95 -13.37
C SER A 68 -5.39 -2.03 -11.91
N ARG A 69 -6.51 -1.38 -11.57
CA ARG A 69 -7.06 -1.43 -10.21
C ARG A 69 -7.43 -2.86 -9.78
N ASP A 70 -7.98 -3.63 -10.70
CA ASP A 70 -8.37 -5.02 -10.44
C ASP A 70 -7.15 -5.89 -10.15
N GLU A 71 -6.05 -5.68 -10.88
CA GLU A 71 -4.78 -6.36 -10.62
C GLU A 71 -4.17 -5.96 -9.27
N LYS A 72 -4.18 -4.66 -8.92
CA LYS A 72 -3.72 -4.20 -7.59
C LYS A 72 -4.50 -4.89 -6.46
N ALA A 73 -5.82 -4.98 -6.61
CA ALA A 73 -6.68 -5.67 -5.67
C ALA A 73 -6.41 -7.18 -5.63
N ALA A 74 -6.18 -7.81 -6.79
CA ALA A 74 -5.86 -9.22 -6.90
C ALA A 74 -4.53 -9.58 -6.21
N VAL A 75 -3.48 -8.77 -6.39
CA VAL A 75 -2.19 -8.98 -5.71
C VAL A 75 -2.35 -8.89 -4.19
N THR A 76 -3.05 -7.87 -3.70
CA THR A 76 -3.27 -7.67 -2.26
C THR A 76 -4.09 -8.83 -1.66
N ARG A 77 -5.16 -9.24 -2.34
CA ARG A 77 -6.01 -10.37 -1.93
C ARG A 77 -5.22 -11.68 -1.91
N ALA A 78 -4.48 -11.99 -2.97
CA ALA A 78 -3.66 -13.18 -3.04
C ALA A 78 -2.61 -13.22 -1.92
N THR A 79 -1.99 -12.07 -1.63
CA THR A 79 -1.02 -11.94 -0.53
C THR A 79 -1.67 -12.22 0.82
N ARG A 80 -2.85 -11.64 1.09
CA ARG A 80 -3.60 -11.88 2.34
C ARG A 80 -3.99 -13.34 2.49
N GLU A 81 -4.59 -13.92 1.45
CA GLU A 81 -4.98 -15.34 1.43
C GLU A 81 -3.78 -16.24 1.75
N ALA A 82 -2.64 -16.03 1.09
CA ALA A 82 -1.46 -16.85 1.28
C ALA A 82 -0.91 -16.76 2.71
N LEU A 83 -0.88 -15.56 3.28
CA LEU A 83 -0.46 -15.36 4.67
C LEU A 83 -1.42 -16.01 5.66
N ASP A 84 -2.74 -15.93 5.43
CA ASP A 84 -3.74 -16.58 6.29
C ASP A 84 -3.64 -18.11 6.23
N GLU A 85 -3.57 -18.67 5.02
CA GLU A 85 -3.43 -20.12 4.79
C GLU A 85 -2.15 -20.69 5.43
N ALA A 86 -1.06 -19.94 5.42
CA ALA A 86 0.21 -20.32 6.02
C ALA A 86 0.29 -20.02 7.55
N GLY A 87 -0.77 -19.48 8.16
CA GLY A 87 -0.82 -19.18 9.60
C GLY A 87 -0.18 -17.85 10.02
N PHE A 88 0.32 -17.05 9.07
CA PHE A 88 0.85 -15.70 9.28
C PHE A 88 -0.25 -14.63 9.35
N THR A 89 -1.28 -14.92 10.13
CA THR A 89 -2.49 -14.08 10.29
C THR A 89 -2.22 -12.76 11.01
N GLN A 90 -1.02 -12.54 11.56
CA GLN A 90 -0.65 -11.31 12.28
C GLN A 90 0.25 -10.37 11.45
N ILE A 91 0.72 -10.80 10.28
CA ILE A 91 1.54 -9.95 9.40
C ILE A 91 0.61 -8.97 8.68
N PRO A 92 0.76 -7.65 8.89
CA PRO A 92 0.00 -6.63 8.19
C PRO A 92 0.45 -6.48 6.74
N ILE A 93 -0.50 -6.07 5.89
CA ILE A 93 -0.23 -5.67 4.51
C ILE A 93 -0.40 -4.15 4.39
N ILE A 94 0.66 -3.49 3.95
CA ILE A 94 0.69 -2.06 3.63
C ILE A 94 0.56 -1.95 2.09
N VAL A 95 -0.43 -1.21 1.61
CA VAL A 95 -0.71 -1.11 0.16
C VAL A 95 -0.33 0.27 -0.36
N GLY A 96 0.48 0.34 -1.42
CA GLY A 96 0.67 1.58 -2.17
C GLY A 96 -0.63 2.01 -2.85
N ALA A 97 -1.18 3.15 -2.45
CA ALA A 97 -2.53 3.59 -2.86
C ALA A 97 -2.60 5.04 -3.38
N THR A 98 -1.47 5.58 -3.85
CA THR A 98 -1.43 6.95 -4.39
C THR A 98 -2.07 7.03 -5.77
N GLU A 99 -2.93 8.02 -5.96
CA GLU A 99 -3.50 8.39 -7.26
C GLU A 99 -3.39 9.91 -7.46
N GLY A 100 -3.56 10.37 -8.70
CA GLY A 100 -3.41 11.80 -9.04
C GLY A 100 -4.46 12.75 -8.47
N SER A 101 -5.40 12.27 -7.66
CA SER A 101 -6.44 13.08 -7.01
C SER A 101 -6.84 12.50 -5.67
N VAL A 102 -7.35 13.34 -4.76
CA VAL A 102 -7.91 12.91 -3.46
C VAL A 102 -9.00 11.86 -3.66
N ARG A 103 -9.98 12.13 -4.54
CA ARG A 103 -11.07 11.18 -4.84
C ARG A 103 -10.55 9.83 -5.36
N GLY A 104 -9.61 9.86 -6.29
CA GLY A 104 -9.01 8.65 -6.84
C GLY A 104 -8.28 7.83 -5.78
N THR A 105 -7.54 8.53 -4.91
CA THR A 105 -6.76 7.96 -3.81
C THR A 105 -7.70 7.32 -2.79
N VAL A 106 -8.70 8.04 -2.30
CA VAL A 106 -9.70 7.52 -1.35
C VAL A 106 -10.46 6.31 -1.92
N SER A 107 -10.79 6.30 -3.22
CA SER A 107 -11.39 5.13 -3.87
C SER A 107 -10.46 3.91 -3.81
N LEU A 108 -9.19 4.09 -4.16
CA LEU A 108 -8.20 3.01 -4.16
C LEU A 108 -7.91 2.50 -2.74
N ILE A 109 -7.95 3.37 -1.73
CA ILE A 109 -7.80 2.97 -0.33
C ILE A 109 -8.97 2.05 0.09
N LYS A 110 -10.20 2.38 -0.28
CA LYS A 110 -11.38 1.52 0.01
C LYS A 110 -11.28 0.17 -0.68
N GLU A 111 -10.82 0.15 -1.93
CA GLU A 111 -10.56 -1.09 -2.67
C GLU A 111 -9.44 -1.91 -2.01
N SER A 112 -8.40 -1.24 -1.49
CA SER A 112 -7.29 -1.87 -0.77
C SER A 112 -7.73 -2.49 0.56
N GLU A 113 -8.58 -1.80 1.33
CA GLU A 113 -9.21 -2.34 2.54
C GLU A 113 -10.03 -3.59 2.21
N ALA A 114 -10.89 -3.53 1.18
CA ALA A 114 -11.69 -4.66 0.75
C ALA A 114 -10.86 -5.85 0.24
N ALA A 115 -9.66 -5.60 -0.26
CA ALA A 115 -8.70 -6.62 -0.68
C ALA A 115 -7.88 -7.23 0.47
N GLY A 116 -8.00 -6.70 1.71
CA GLY A 116 -7.29 -7.20 2.89
C GLY A 116 -6.04 -6.41 3.26
N GLY A 117 -5.85 -5.22 2.69
CA GLY A 117 -4.86 -4.24 3.14
C GLY A 117 -5.29 -3.58 4.46
N GLU A 118 -4.33 -3.23 5.29
CA GLU A 118 -4.58 -2.66 6.63
C GLU A 118 -3.99 -1.29 6.85
N TYR A 119 -3.03 -0.91 6.01
CA TYR A 119 -2.39 0.38 5.98
C TYR A 119 -2.18 0.76 4.52
N VAL A 120 -2.06 2.06 4.27
CA VAL A 120 -1.72 2.55 2.94
C VAL A 120 -0.47 3.40 2.94
N LEU A 121 0.33 3.23 1.91
CA LEU A 121 1.56 3.99 1.66
C LEU A 121 1.27 5.04 0.58
N LEU A 122 1.40 6.32 0.94
CA LEU A 122 1.06 7.42 0.05
C LEU A 122 2.26 8.31 -0.26
N LEU A 123 2.45 8.60 -1.56
CA LEU A 123 3.33 9.64 -2.05
C LEU A 123 2.50 10.90 -2.40
N PRO A 124 3.11 12.09 -2.44
CA PRO A 124 2.48 13.23 -3.07
C PRO A 124 2.23 12.97 -4.57
N PRO A 125 1.12 13.46 -5.14
CA PRO A 125 0.87 13.39 -6.58
C PRO A 125 2.01 14.02 -7.39
N SER A 126 2.51 13.31 -8.40
CA SER A 126 3.76 13.66 -9.08
C SER A 126 3.61 14.12 -10.52
N TYR A 127 2.47 13.85 -11.18
CA TYR A 127 2.29 14.14 -12.61
C TYR A 127 2.46 15.62 -12.94
N PHE A 128 1.88 16.51 -12.12
CA PHE A 128 2.03 17.96 -12.23
C PHE A 128 2.99 18.52 -11.19
N ARG A 129 4.15 17.87 -10.98
CA ARG A 129 5.11 18.24 -9.93
C ARG A 129 5.39 19.75 -9.84
N GLY A 130 5.61 20.42 -10.97
CA GLY A 130 5.92 21.86 -10.98
C GLY A 130 4.77 22.79 -10.55
N LEU A 131 3.57 22.25 -10.36
CA LEU A 131 2.38 22.96 -9.88
C LEU A 131 1.96 22.52 -8.47
N MET A 132 2.69 21.59 -7.85
CA MET A 132 2.43 21.10 -6.50
C MET A 132 3.31 21.88 -5.52
N ASP A 133 2.73 22.90 -4.88
CA ASP A 133 3.37 23.62 -3.77
C ASP A 133 3.14 22.91 -2.42
N GLU A 134 3.78 23.42 -1.37
CA GLU A 134 3.69 22.85 -0.01
C GLU A 134 2.25 22.80 0.49
N GLU A 135 1.46 23.85 0.23
CA GLU A 135 0.05 23.93 0.63
C GLU A 135 -0.78 22.86 -0.10
N SER A 136 -0.55 22.65 -1.39
CA SER A 136 -1.22 21.62 -2.19
C SER A 136 -0.88 20.20 -1.70
N VAL A 137 0.38 19.95 -1.36
CA VAL A 137 0.82 18.66 -0.79
C VAL A 137 0.21 18.43 0.59
N TYR A 138 0.21 19.45 1.45
CA TYR A 138 -0.40 19.40 2.78
C TYR A 138 -1.91 19.13 2.71
N ASN A 139 -2.63 19.86 1.86
CA ASN A 139 -4.06 19.70 1.66
C ASN A 139 -4.40 18.32 1.11
N TYR A 140 -3.62 17.82 0.14
CA TYR A 140 -3.81 16.47 -0.38
C TYR A 140 -3.75 15.41 0.73
N PHE A 141 -2.70 15.42 1.56
CA PHE A 141 -2.56 14.42 2.61
C PHE A 141 -3.64 14.55 3.68
N THR A 142 -3.98 15.78 4.08
CA THR A 142 -5.00 16.03 5.10
C THR A 142 -6.39 15.58 4.62
N GLU A 143 -6.79 15.96 3.40
CA GLU A 143 -8.09 15.56 2.85
C GLU A 143 -8.21 14.05 2.64
N VAL A 144 -7.13 13.38 2.24
CA VAL A 144 -7.10 11.92 2.12
C VAL A 144 -7.18 11.28 3.51
N ALA A 145 -6.44 11.78 4.49
CA ALA A 145 -6.46 11.27 5.86
C ALA A 145 -7.84 11.35 6.51
N ASP A 146 -8.56 12.47 6.32
CA ASP A 146 -9.90 12.67 6.87
C ASP A 146 -10.93 11.68 6.30
N GLN A 147 -10.72 11.22 5.06
CA GLN A 147 -11.66 10.34 4.34
C GLN A 147 -11.23 8.87 4.30
N SER A 148 -10.00 8.58 4.71
CA SER A 148 -9.41 7.25 4.60
C SER A 148 -9.99 6.29 5.64
N PRO A 149 -10.46 5.09 5.25
CA PRO A 149 -10.79 4.04 6.21
C PRO A 149 -9.55 3.37 6.83
N LEU A 150 -8.38 3.49 6.18
CA LEU A 150 -7.11 2.88 6.61
C LEU A 150 -6.14 3.93 7.16
N PRO A 151 -5.23 3.59 8.10
CA PRO A 151 -4.16 4.48 8.51
C PRO A 151 -3.19 4.71 7.36
N ILE A 152 -2.69 5.94 7.28
CA ILE A 152 -1.78 6.40 6.21
C ILE A 152 -0.35 6.43 6.71
N ILE A 153 0.56 5.90 5.90
CA ILE A 153 2.01 6.04 6.04
C ILE A 153 2.47 6.98 4.92
N LEU A 154 3.08 8.10 5.28
CA LEU A 154 3.66 9.03 4.33
C LEU A 154 4.96 8.46 3.77
N TYR A 155 5.05 8.40 2.44
CA TYR A 155 6.22 7.93 1.72
C TYR A 155 6.91 9.10 1.03
N ASN A 156 8.00 9.56 1.65
CA ASN A 156 8.83 10.62 1.11
C ASN A 156 9.90 10.03 0.16
N TYR A 157 9.76 10.29 -1.15
CA TYR A 157 10.73 9.83 -2.16
C TYR A 157 10.97 10.90 -3.26
N PRO A 158 11.71 11.98 -2.96
CA PRO A 158 11.83 13.18 -3.79
C PRO A 158 12.31 12.96 -5.23
N GLY A 159 13.08 11.90 -5.46
CA GLY A 159 13.63 11.57 -6.77
C GLY A 159 12.58 11.06 -7.77
N ALA A 160 11.44 10.54 -7.30
CA ALA A 160 10.38 10.00 -8.16
C ALA A 160 9.02 10.69 -8.01
N VAL A 161 8.86 11.58 -7.03
CA VAL A 161 7.61 12.31 -6.81
C VAL A 161 7.82 13.78 -6.50
N ALA A 162 6.75 14.58 -6.55
CA ALA A 162 6.80 15.96 -6.10
C ALA A 162 7.36 16.01 -4.67
N ASP A 163 8.19 17.01 -4.38
CA ASP A 163 8.83 17.16 -3.09
C ASP A 163 8.65 18.60 -2.64
N CYS A 164 8.56 18.80 -1.32
CA CYS A 164 8.75 20.12 -0.74
C CYS A 164 10.27 20.39 -0.76
N GLY A 165 10.79 20.78 -1.92
CA GLY A 165 12.18 21.19 -2.07
C GLY A 165 12.32 22.71 -1.94
N ASP A 166 13.28 23.13 -1.11
CA ASP A 166 13.87 24.48 -1.12
C ASP A 166 14.44 24.86 -2.51
#